data_AF-A0A7Y2UQF8-F1
#
_entry.id   AF-A0A7Y2UQF8-F1
#
_cell.length_a   1.000
_cell.length_b   1.000
_cell.length_c   1.000
_cell.angle_alpha   90.00
_cell.angle_beta   90.00
_cell.angle_gamma   90.00
#
_symmetry.space_group_name_H-M   'P 1'
#
loop_
_entity.id
_entity.type
_entity.pdbx_description
1 polymer ?
#
loop_
_entity_poly.entity_id
_entity_poly.type
_entity_poly.pdbx_seq_one_letter_code
_entity_poly.pdbx_strand_id
1 'polypeptide(L)'
;TWTEWAKKLEQTGADGLELNFFANPDLQDAEGASIEKNQISVVKEIASSLKIPVSVKMSVFYTAPLAVAKGFVEAGAKGLVMFNQFFQPDIDPENETSTIRINLSEKSACKLPLRYSGLLFGETDAAVIASSGIMDGKDVAKMILAGADAVQVVSTLYRHKVSQIGVMVAELGGWMDAKGYGSLDDFRGKMSRKNSSDPWTYKRAQYVQLLMKSNPVAGTR
;
A
#
# COMPACT_ATOMS: atom_id res chain seq x y z
N THR A 1 21.57 -15.79 -5.83
CA THR A 1 21.34 -14.48 -5.18
C THR A 1 19.99 -13.91 -5.61
N TRP A 2 19.51 -12.80 -5.04
CA TRP A 2 18.26 -12.15 -5.48
C TRP A 2 18.30 -11.81 -6.98
N THR A 3 19.42 -11.25 -7.45
CA THR A 3 19.66 -10.86 -8.84
C THR A 3 19.53 -12.02 -9.84
N GLU A 4 20.02 -13.20 -9.48
CA GLU A 4 19.88 -14.40 -10.33
C GLU A 4 18.42 -14.82 -10.49
N TRP A 5 17.65 -14.83 -9.41
CA TRP A 5 16.21 -15.16 -9.45
C TRP A 5 15.42 -14.09 -10.21
N ALA A 6 15.75 -12.82 -10.00
CA ALA A 6 15.13 -11.70 -10.71
C ALA A 6 15.29 -11.84 -12.24
N LYS A 7 16.50 -12.18 -12.72
CA LYS A 7 16.75 -12.44 -14.15
C LYS A 7 16.00 -13.66 -14.67
N LYS A 8 15.91 -14.73 -13.88
CA LYS A 8 15.12 -15.92 -14.25
C LYS A 8 13.64 -15.61 -14.38
N LEU A 9 13.09 -14.76 -13.50
CA LEU A 9 11.70 -14.30 -13.57
C LEU A 9 11.46 -13.38 -14.78
N GLU A 10 12.38 -12.48 -15.09
CA GLU A 10 12.30 -11.67 -16.31
C GLU A 10 12.27 -12.56 -17.58
N GLN A 11 13.08 -13.62 -17.62
CA GLN A 11 13.14 -14.56 -18.75
C GLN A 11 11.83 -15.33 -18.99
N THR A 12 10.91 -15.37 -18.03
CA THR A 12 9.58 -15.97 -18.24
C THR A 12 8.62 -15.05 -19.02
N GLY A 13 9.04 -13.83 -19.36
CA GLY A 13 8.21 -12.83 -20.04
C GLY A 13 7.35 -11.98 -19.10
N ALA A 14 7.73 -11.87 -17.82
CA ALA A 14 7.03 -10.98 -16.89
C ALA A 14 7.23 -9.50 -17.28
N ASP A 15 6.17 -8.69 -17.26
CA ASP A 15 6.25 -7.26 -17.60
C ASP A 15 6.79 -6.37 -16.46
N GLY A 16 6.92 -6.92 -15.25
CA GLY A 16 7.42 -6.21 -14.09
C GLY A 16 7.67 -7.14 -12.90
N LEU A 17 8.44 -6.67 -11.92
CA LEU A 17 8.80 -7.43 -10.73
C LEU A 17 8.49 -6.65 -9.45
N GLU A 18 7.70 -7.22 -8.54
CA GLU A 18 7.45 -6.65 -7.21
C GLU A 18 8.38 -7.29 -6.17
N LEU A 19 9.30 -6.51 -5.61
CA LEU A 19 10.15 -6.94 -4.51
C LEU A 19 9.38 -6.80 -3.19
N ASN A 20 9.19 -7.93 -2.52
CA ASN A 20 8.52 -7.97 -1.23
C ASN A 20 9.55 -8.05 -0.11
N PHE A 21 9.92 -6.91 0.47
CA PHE A 21 10.90 -6.90 1.55
C PHE A 21 10.30 -7.29 2.90
N PHE A 22 11.10 -8.04 3.63
CA PHE A 22 10.81 -8.47 4.98
C PHE A 22 12.10 -8.40 5.80
N ALA A 23 12.04 -7.74 6.95
CA ALA A 23 13.09 -7.81 7.95
C ALA A 23 12.60 -8.74 9.06
N ASN A 24 13.29 -9.86 9.28
CA ASN A 24 13.03 -10.70 10.45
C ASN A 24 13.49 -9.94 11.69
N PRO A 25 12.64 -9.82 12.73
CA PRO A 25 13.09 -9.27 14.00
C PRO A 25 14.04 -10.27 14.65
N ASP A 26 15.34 -9.97 14.64
CA ASP A 26 16.34 -10.73 15.38
C ASP A 26 16.80 -9.89 16.60
N LEU A 27 16.92 -10.54 17.75
CA LEU A 27 17.39 -9.92 18.99
C LEU A 27 18.89 -9.54 18.91
N GLN A 28 19.65 -10.16 18.00
CA GLN A 28 21.09 -9.99 17.92
C GLN A 28 21.58 -9.05 16.81
N ASP A 29 20.73 -8.39 16.02
CA ASP A 29 21.22 -7.66 14.84
C ASP A 29 20.68 -6.24 14.59
N ALA A 30 21.61 -5.46 14.02
CA ALA A 30 21.46 -4.32 13.10
C ALA A 30 20.57 -3.13 13.54
N GLU A 31 21.17 -1.93 13.60
CA GLU A 31 20.41 -0.67 13.70
C GLU A 31 19.38 -0.58 12.56
N GLY A 32 18.16 -0.10 12.82
CA GLY A 32 17.09 -0.04 11.80
C GLY A 32 17.50 0.67 10.50
N ALA A 33 18.36 1.70 10.58
CA ALA A 33 18.91 2.39 9.43
C ALA A 33 19.76 1.48 8.52
N SER A 34 20.46 0.50 9.09
CA SER A 34 21.24 -0.48 8.32
C SER A 34 20.35 -1.46 7.56
N ILE A 35 19.19 -1.85 8.14
CA ILE A 35 18.18 -2.68 7.46
C ILE A 35 17.63 -1.92 6.25
N GLU A 36 17.22 -0.67 6.44
CA GLU A 36 16.69 0.18 5.37
C GLU A 36 17.74 0.37 4.26
N LYS A 37 18.99 0.68 4.61
CA LYS A 37 20.10 0.83 3.65
C LYS A 37 20.37 -0.45 2.86
N ASN A 38 20.33 -1.61 3.50
CA ASN A 38 20.53 -2.90 2.85
C ASN A 38 19.38 -3.22 1.87
N GLN A 39 18.13 -2.92 2.23
CA GLN A 39 17.01 -3.13 1.31
C GLN A 39 17.12 -2.19 0.09
N ILE A 40 17.48 -0.93 0.30
CA ILE A 40 17.69 0.05 -0.77
C ILE A 40 18.83 -0.40 -1.70
N SER A 41 19.93 -0.94 -1.18
CA SER A 41 21.02 -1.46 -2.01
C SER A 41 20.59 -2.67 -2.86
N VAL A 42 19.78 -3.56 -2.31
CA VAL A 42 19.19 -4.69 -3.05
C VAL A 42 18.29 -4.20 -4.18
N VAL A 43 17.44 -3.19 -3.95
CA VAL A 43 16.63 -2.58 -5.03
C VAL A 43 17.53 -2.06 -6.14
N LYS A 44 18.61 -1.35 -5.78
CA LYS A 44 19.54 -0.79 -6.76
C LYS A 44 20.21 -1.88 -7.60
N GLU A 45 20.67 -2.94 -6.97
CA GLU A 45 21.29 -4.08 -7.66
C GLU A 45 20.30 -4.73 -8.64
N ILE A 46 19.08 -5.02 -8.18
CA ILE A 46 18.08 -5.69 -9.01
C ILE A 46 17.60 -4.79 -10.15
N ALA A 47 17.17 -3.57 -9.85
CA ALA A 47 16.61 -2.64 -10.84
C ALA A 47 17.63 -2.30 -11.94
N SER A 48 18.93 -2.23 -11.63
CA SER A 48 19.97 -2.02 -12.64
C SER A 48 20.30 -3.26 -13.47
N SER A 49 19.89 -4.45 -13.01
CA SER A 49 20.17 -5.72 -13.67
C SER A 49 19.06 -6.22 -14.60
N LEU A 50 17.88 -5.60 -14.52
CA LEU A 50 16.68 -5.96 -15.29
C LEU A 50 16.33 -4.86 -16.31
N LYS A 51 15.60 -5.25 -17.35
CA LYS A 51 15.00 -4.37 -18.35
C LYS A 51 13.54 -4.00 -18.01
N ILE A 52 12.88 -4.83 -17.21
CA ILE A 52 11.50 -4.62 -16.76
C ILE A 52 11.42 -3.73 -15.50
N PRO A 53 10.35 -2.95 -15.30
CA PRO A 53 10.18 -2.12 -14.12
C PRO A 53 10.11 -2.95 -12.83
N VAL A 54 10.71 -2.40 -11.77
CA VAL A 54 10.69 -3.00 -10.43
C VAL A 54 9.83 -2.15 -9.50
N SER A 55 8.88 -2.77 -8.79
CA SER A 55 8.16 -2.16 -7.68
C SER A 55 8.63 -2.72 -6.34
N VAL A 56 8.37 -1.97 -5.27
CA VAL A 56 8.72 -2.38 -3.90
C VAL A 56 7.47 -2.41 -3.02
N LYS A 57 7.18 -3.55 -2.41
CA LYS A 57 6.15 -3.68 -1.38
C LYS A 57 6.72 -3.31 -0.03
N MET A 58 6.31 -2.14 0.44
CA MET A 58 6.89 -1.51 1.63
C MET A 58 6.35 -2.12 2.91
N SER A 59 7.21 -2.20 3.93
CA SER A 59 6.80 -2.54 5.29
C SER A 59 6.06 -1.39 5.98
N VAL A 60 5.11 -1.72 6.85
CA VAL A 60 4.47 -0.76 7.76
C VAL A 60 5.38 -0.33 8.91
N PHE A 61 6.51 -1.01 9.11
CA PHE A 61 7.38 -0.83 10.27
C PHE A 61 8.54 0.14 10.06
N TYR A 62 8.67 0.77 8.88
CA TYR A 62 9.66 1.82 8.71
C TYR A 62 9.34 3.00 9.62
N THR A 63 10.36 3.53 10.31
CA THR A 63 10.21 4.70 11.17
C THR A 63 10.01 5.98 10.35
N ALA A 64 10.70 6.06 9.20
CA ALA A 64 10.62 7.18 8.26
C ALA A 64 10.13 6.73 6.88
N PRO A 65 8.88 6.24 6.74
CA PRO A 65 8.41 5.55 5.54
C PRO A 65 8.48 6.41 4.27
N LEU A 66 8.27 7.74 4.36
CA LEU A 66 8.42 8.62 3.20
C LEU A 66 9.88 8.77 2.76
N ALA A 67 10.83 8.80 3.70
CA ALA A 67 12.25 8.86 3.38
C ALA A 67 12.74 7.55 2.77
N VAL A 68 12.28 6.41 3.31
CA VAL A 68 12.57 5.08 2.77
C VAL A 68 11.97 4.92 1.36
N ALA A 69 10.72 5.38 1.15
CA ALA A 69 10.09 5.40 -0.17
C ALA A 69 10.94 6.18 -1.18
N LYS A 70 11.39 7.39 -0.82
CA LYS A 70 12.29 8.18 -1.64
C LYS A 70 13.59 7.43 -1.97
N GLY A 71 14.21 6.78 -0.97
CA GLY A 71 15.41 5.98 -1.16
C GLY A 71 15.22 4.80 -2.14
N PHE A 72 14.07 4.12 -2.09
CA PHE A 72 13.75 3.06 -3.07
C PHE A 72 13.61 3.62 -4.49
N VAL A 73 12.98 4.78 -4.66
CA VAL A 73 12.84 5.43 -5.98
C VAL A 73 14.18 5.89 -6.52
N GLU A 74 15.03 6.48 -5.68
CA GLU A 74 16.42 6.84 -6.04
C GLU A 74 17.27 5.61 -6.41
N ALA A 75 16.97 4.45 -5.82
CA ALA A 75 17.58 3.17 -6.17
C ALA A 75 17.04 2.57 -7.48
N GLY A 76 15.98 3.14 -8.08
CA GLY A 76 15.44 2.73 -9.38
C GLY A 76 14.07 2.06 -9.34
N ALA A 77 13.41 1.99 -8.18
CA ALA A 77 12.03 1.52 -8.11
C ALA A 77 11.09 2.41 -8.95
N LYS A 78 10.25 1.78 -9.76
CA LYS A 78 9.22 2.42 -10.60
C LYS A 78 7.82 2.33 -9.99
N GLY A 79 7.65 1.56 -8.93
CA GLY A 79 6.41 1.46 -8.18
C GLY A 79 6.64 1.28 -6.69
N LEU A 80 5.73 1.82 -5.88
CA LEU A 80 5.74 1.71 -4.43
C LEU A 80 4.39 1.17 -3.96
N VAL A 81 4.38 0.00 -3.32
CA VAL A 81 3.16 -0.68 -2.87
C VAL A 81 3.00 -0.53 -1.36
N MET A 82 1.90 0.09 -0.95
CA MET A 82 1.57 0.47 0.42
C MET A 82 0.42 -0.40 0.94
N PHE A 83 0.61 -1.38 1.83
CA PHE A 83 1.84 -1.90 2.41
C PHE A 83 1.77 -3.44 2.44
N ASN A 84 2.90 -4.06 2.78
CA ASN A 84 2.96 -5.48 3.13
C ASN A 84 2.16 -5.78 4.42
N GLN A 85 1.65 -7.01 4.53
CA GLN A 85 0.95 -7.51 5.73
C GLN A 85 1.52 -8.86 6.14
N PHE A 86 1.78 -9.02 7.44
CA PHE A 86 2.42 -10.19 8.02
C PHE A 86 1.39 -11.28 8.32
N PHE A 87 1.78 -12.53 8.13
CA PHE A 87 1.18 -13.62 8.91
C PHE A 87 1.65 -13.46 10.34
N GLN A 88 0.70 -13.40 11.25
CA GLN A 88 0.98 -13.24 12.68
C GLN A 88 0.80 -14.58 13.36
N PRO A 89 1.68 -14.94 14.30
CA PRO A 89 1.44 -16.09 15.15
C PRO A 89 0.17 -15.84 15.96
N ASP A 90 -0.58 -16.91 16.19
CA ASP A 90 -1.69 -16.94 17.11
C ASP A 90 -1.51 -18.15 18.04
N ILE A 91 -2.09 -18.10 19.24
CA ILE A 91 -1.91 -19.15 20.25
C ILE A 91 -3.29 -19.63 20.65
N ASP A 92 -3.49 -20.94 20.62
CA ASP A 92 -4.62 -21.60 21.27
C ASP A 92 -4.29 -21.74 22.76
N PRO A 93 -4.91 -20.95 23.66
CA PRO A 93 -4.57 -20.98 25.08
C PRO A 93 -5.11 -22.23 25.79
N GLU A 94 -6.13 -22.90 25.24
CA GLU A 94 -6.72 -24.08 25.86
C GLU A 94 -5.86 -25.32 25.59
N ASN A 95 -5.23 -25.37 24.42
CA ASN A 95 -4.38 -26.50 24.00
C ASN A 95 -2.88 -26.19 24.05
N GLU A 96 -2.49 -24.96 24.40
CA GLU A 96 -1.09 -24.49 24.40
C GLU A 96 -0.36 -24.72 23.07
N THR A 97 -1.08 -24.56 21.95
CA THR A 97 -0.51 -24.76 20.61
C THR A 97 -0.39 -23.47 19.82
N SER A 98 0.65 -23.37 18.99
CA SER A 98 0.75 -22.31 18.00
C SER A 98 -0.18 -22.60 16.83
N THR A 99 -0.93 -21.59 16.40
CA THR A 99 -1.78 -21.64 15.22
C THR A 99 -1.37 -20.54 14.24
N ILE A 100 -1.49 -20.82 12.95
CA ILE A 100 -1.28 -19.84 11.89
C ILE A 100 -2.60 -19.73 11.14
N ARG A 101 -3.26 -18.57 11.23
CA ARG A 101 -4.50 -18.29 10.52
C ARG A 101 -4.24 -17.30 9.39
N ILE A 102 -4.96 -17.49 8.29
CA ILE A 102 -5.01 -16.47 7.23
C ILE A 102 -5.82 -15.29 7.77
N ASN A 103 -5.11 -14.25 8.20
CA ASN A 103 -5.73 -13.02 8.69
C ASN A 103 -6.11 -12.13 7.51
N LEU A 104 -7.31 -12.35 6.96
CA LEU A 104 -7.87 -11.50 5.92
C LEU A 104 -8.02 -10.07 6.47
N SER A 105 -7.49 -9.09 5.72
CA SER A 105 -7.64 -7.68 6.07
C SER A 105 -9.12 -7.30 6.15
N GLU A 106 -9.44 -6.38 7.05
CA GLU A 106 -10.76 -5.74 7.10
C GLU A 106 -10.77 -4.42 6.34
N LYS A 107 -11.97 -3.92 6.02
CA LYS A 107 -12.15 -2.67 5.29
C LYS A 107 -11.44 -1.47 5.94
N SER A 108 -11.31 -1.47 7.26
CA SER A 108 -10.60 -0.40 7.99
C SER A 108 -9.09 -0.34 7.69
N ALA A 109 -8.48 -1.44 7.23
CA ALA A 109 -7.05 -1.51 6.93
C ALA A 109 -6.64 -0.58 5.78
N CYS A 110 -7.57 -0.20 4.88
CA CYS A 110 -7.27 0.71 3.76
C CYS A 110 -6.89 2.14 4.19
N LYS A 111 -7.16 2.53 5.44
CA LYS A 111 -6.88 3.89 5.95
C LYS A 111 -5.38 4.22 5.94
N LEU A 112 -4.53 3.23 6.22
CA LEU A 112 -3.08 3.43 6.25
C LEU A 112 -2.50 3.61 4.83
N PRO A 113 -2.77 2.72 3.86
CA PRO A 113 -2.46 2.93 2.44
C PRO A 113 -3.01 4.25 1.90
N LEU A 114 -4.25 4.62 2.23
CA LEU A 114 -4.88 5.87 1.80
C LEU A 114 -4.05 7.08 2.25
N ARG A 115 -3.66 7.10 3.54
CA ARG A 115 -2.85 8.17 4.12
C ARG A 115 -1.54 8.34 3.34
N TYR A 116 -0.82 7.25 3.08
CA TYR A 116 0.49 7.32 2.43
C TYR A 116 0.39 7.59 0.93
N SER A 117 -0.67 7.11 0.29
CA SER A 117 -0.94 7.44 -1.12
C SER A 117 -1.12 8.95 -1.30
N GLY A 118 -1.90 9.59 -0.43
CA GLY A 118 -2.09 11.03 -0.48
C GLY A 118 -0.91 11.86 0.01
N LEU A 119 0.01 11.29 0.79
CA LEU A 119 1.27 11.96 1.15
C LEU A 119 2.29 11.95 0.02
N LEU A 120 2.34 10.86 -0.76
CA LEU A 120 3.29 10.65 -1.85
C LEU A 120 2.86 11.26 -3.18
N PHE A 121 1.56 11.48 -3.39
CA PHE A 121 1.05 12.06 -4.61
C PHE A 121 1.73 13.39 -4.96
N GLY A 122 2.41 13.42 -6.11
CA GLY A 122 3.15 14.59 -6.59
C GLY A 122 4.47 14.87 -5.87
N GLU A 123 4.94 13.95 -5.02
CA GLU A 123 6.25 13.97 -4.34
C GLU A 123 7.21 12.89 -4.87
N THR A 124 6.72 12.02 -5.78
CA THR A 124 7.50 10.96 -6.41
C THR A 124 7.04 10.73 -7.85
N ASP A 125 7.95 10.31 -8.71
CA ASP A 125 7.69 9.90 -10.09
C ASP A 125 7.40 8.39 -10.21
N ALA A 126 7.52 7.63 -9.12
CA ALA A 126 7.15 6.22 -9.10
C ALA A 126 5.63 6.07 -8.94
N ALA A 127 5.06 5.05 -9.56
CA ALA A 127 3.65 4.73 -9.37
C ALA A 127 3.37 4.37 -7.90
N VAL A 128 2.29 4.89 -7.34
CA VAL A 128 1.87 4.62 -5.97
C VAL A 128 0.70 3.63 -6.00
N ILE A 129 0.88 2.46 -5.39
CA ILE A 129 -0.11 1.38 -5.40
C ILE A 129 -0.63 1.17 -3.99
N ALA A 130 -1.94 1.32 -3.79
CA ALA A 130 -2.58 1.03 -2.51
C ALA A 130 -2.93 -0.46 -2.42
N SER A 131 -2.59 -1.08 -1.29
CA SER A 131 -2.85 -2.49 -0.98
C SER A 131 -3.46 -2.60 0.42
N SER A 132 -4.29 -3.62 0.65
CA SER A 132 -4.92 -3.97 1.94
C SER A 132 -6.22 -3.23 2.27
N GLY A 133 -7.22 -3.98 2.73
CA GLY A 133 -8.52 -3.45 3.17
C GLY A 133 -9.41 -2.86 2.08
N ILE A 134 -9.08 -3.03 0.79
CA ILE A 134 -9.87 -2.55 -0.34
C ILE A 134 -10.86 -3.65 -0.72
N MET A 135 -12.16 -3.41 -0.53
CA MET A 135 -13.19 -4.46 -0.62
C MET A 135 -14.15 -4.30 -1.81
N ASP A 136 -14.44 -3.07 -2.19
CA ASP A 136 -15.46 -2.71 -3.18
C ASP A 136 -15.00 -1.54 -4.07
N GLY A 137 -15.79 -1.19 -5.10
CA GLY A 137 -15.44 -0.13 -6.05
C GLY A 137 -15.36 1.27 -5.41
N LYS A 138 -16.13 1.51 -4.33
CA LYS A 138 -16.06 2.76 -3.57
C LYS A 138 -14.73 2.88 -2.82
N ASP A 139 -14.18 1.78 -2.33
CA ASP A 139 -12.85 1.79 -1.71
C ASP A 139 -11.76 2.05 -2.76
N VAL A 140 -11.89 1.52 -3.97
CA VAL A 140 -11.00 1.87 -5.10
C VAL A 140 -11.06 3.37 -5.38
N ALA A 141 -12.27 3.94 -5.51
CA ALA A 141 -12.44 5.37 -5.73
C ALA A 141 -11.74 6.22 -4.67
N LYS A 142 -11.82 5.83 -3.38
CA LYS A 142 -11.12 6.52 -2.27
C LYS A 142 -9.59 6.48 -2.43
N MET A 143 -9.02 5.35 -2.82
CA MET A 143 -7.56 5.23 -3.00
C MET A 143 -7.08 6.12 -4.14
N ILE A 144 -7.77 6.11 -5.28
CA ILE A 144 -7.41 6.95 -6.42
C ILE A 144 -7.61 8.45 -6.08
N LEU A 145 -8.72 8.81 -5.43
CA LEU A 145 -8.94 10.18 -4.92
C LEU A 145 -7.80 10.66 -4.01
N ALA A 146 -7.30 9.78 -3.14
CA ALA A 146 -6.16 10.10 -2.28
C ALA A 146 -4.88 10.32 -3.10
N GLY A 147 -4.69 9.57 -4.19
CA GLY A 147 -3.58 9.74 -5.12
C GLY A 147 -2.88 8.47 -5.53
N ALA A 148 -3.45 7.29 -5.27
CA ALA A 148 -2.93 6.04 -5.80
C ALA A 148 -3.12 5.98 -7.33
N ASP A 149 -2.17 5.39 -8.03
CA ASP A 149 -2.23 5.10 -9.46
C ASP A 149 -2.95 3.78 -9.74
N ALA A 150 -2.82 2.81 -8.83
CA ALA A 150 -3.46 1.50 -8.90
C ALA A 150 -3.80 0.95 -7.51
N VAL A 151 -4.57 -0.14 -7.48
CA VAL A 151 -4.91 -0.86 -6.26
C VAL A 151 -4.61 -2.36 -6.38
N GLN A 152 -4.21 -2.98 -5.28
CA GLN A 152 -4.10 -4.44 -5.13
C GLN A 152 -5.16 -4.95 -4.14
N VAL A 153 -5.84 -6.03 -4.50
CA VAL A 153 -6.94 -6.60 -3.71
C VAL A 153 -6.75 -8.11 -3.55
N VAL A 154 -6.87 -8.60 -2.31
CA VAL A 154 -6.69 -10.03 -1.99
C VAL A 154 -7.81 -10.54 -1.10
N SER A 155 -8.02 -9.91 0.07
CA SER A 155 -9.01 -10.38 1.05
C SER A 155 -10.43 -10.44 0.50
N THR A 156 -10.81 -9.46 -0.33
CA THR A 156 -12.11 -9.46 -1.01
C THR A 156 -12.25 -10.64 -1.98
N LEU A 157 -11.17 -11.08 -2.64
CA LEU A 157 -11.18 -12.22 -3.56
C LEU A 157 -11.32 -13.55 -2.82
N TYR A 158 -10.73 -13.69 -1.63
CA TYR A 158 -10.97 -14.87 -0.80
C TYR A 158 -12.43 -14.98 -0.35
N ARG A 159 -13.06 -13.84 -0.01
CA ARG A 159 -14.45 -13.73 0.44
C ARG A 159 -15.46 -13.91 -0.70
N HIS A 160 -15.20 -13.31 -1.86
CA HIS A 160 -16.18 -13.15 -2.95
C HIS A 160 -15.76 -13.76 -4.28
N LYS A 161 -14.61 -14.47 -4.32
CA LYS A 161 -14.00 -15.07 -5.51
C LYS A 161 -13.56 -14.02 -6.54
N VAL A 162 -12.94 -14.50 -7.63
CA VAL A 162 -12.32 -13.63 -8.65
C VAL A 162 -13.34 -12.75 -9.38
N SER A 163 -14.60 -13.18 -9.46
CA SER A 163 -15.71 -12.39 -10.04
C SER A 163 -15.92 -11.03 -9.35
N GLN A 164 -15.47 -10.89 -8.10
CA GLN A 164 -15.53 -9.63 -7.37
C GLN A 164 -14.81 -8.48 -8.09
N ILE A 165 -13.76 -8.77 -8.87
CA ILE A 165 -13.06 -7.74 -9.65
C ILE A 165 -14.03 -7.05 -10.62
N GLY A 166 -14.88 -7.82 -11.32
CA GLY A 166 -15.87 -7.26 -12.23
C GLY A 166 -16.91 -6.38 -11.52
N VAL A 167 -17.34 -6.79 -10.33
CA VAL A 167 -18.24 -6.00 -9.48
C VAL A 167 -17.58 -4.67 -9.09
N MET A 168 -16.34 -4.70 -8.64
CA MET A 168 -15.59 -3.51 -8.23
C MET A 168 -15.39 -2.53 -9.39
N VAL A 169 -15.07 -3.03 -10.59
CA VAL A 169 -14.92 -2.21 -11.80
C VAL A 169 -16.25 -1.56 -12.19
N ALA A 170 -17.35 -2.31 -12.19
CA ALA A 170 -18.68 -1.77 -12.50
C ALA A 170 -19.13 -0.72 -11.49
N GLU A 171 -18.91 -0.95 -10.19
CA GLU A 171 -19.22 0.01 -9.13
C GLU A 171 -18.39 1.29 -9.25
N LEU A 172 -17.09 1.17 -9.55
CA LEU A 172 -16.22 2.33 -9.79
C LEU A 172 -16.70 3.13 -11.00
N GLY A 173 -17.02 2.44 -12.11
CA GLY A 173 -17.55 3.06 -13.33
C GLY A 173 -18.85 3.82 -13.07
N GLY A 174 -19.82 3.19 -12.42
CA GLY A 174 -21.08 3.86 -12.07
C GLY A 174 -20.90 5.05 -11.13
N TRP A 175 -19.93 4.99 -10.22
CA TRP A 175 -19.57 6.15 -9.39
C TRP A 175 -18.91 7.27 -10.21
N MET A 176 -18.05 6.94 -11.16
CA MET A 176 -17.41 7.90 -12.07
C MET A 176 -18.46 8.60 -12.95
N ASP A 177 -19.37 7.84 -13.55
CA ASP A 177 -20.48 8.37 -14.37
C ASP A 177 -21.34 9.34 -13.56
N ALA A 178 -21.73 8.97 -12.34
CA ALA A 178 -22.51 9.82 -11.44
C ALA A 178 -21.78 11.11 -11.02
N LYS A 179 -20.45 11.14 -11.12
CA LYS A 179 -19.61 12.32 -10.86
C LYS A 179 -19.23 13.09 -12.13
N GLY A 180 -19.53 12.57 -13.31
CA GLY A 180 -19.12 13.13 -14.59
C GLY A 180 -17.61 13.01 -14.86
N TYR A 181 -16.96 11.97 -14.33
CA TYR A 181 -15.55 11.68 -14.62
C TYR A 181 -15.43 10.70 -15.80
N GLY A 182 -14.67 11.08 -16.82
CA GLY A 182 -14.37 10.25 -17.99
C GLY A 182 -13.10 9.40 -17.83
N SER A 183 -12.21 9.76 -16.91
CA SER A 183 -10.95 9.04 -16.67
C SER A 183 -10.56 9.02 -15.18
N LEU A 184 -9.63 8.13 -14.81
CA LEU A 184 -9.06 8.15 -13.46
C LEU A 184 -8.28 9.44 -13.17
N ASP A 185 -7.65 10.03 -14.19
CA ASP A 185 -6.85 11.25 -14.09
C ASP A 185 -7.72 12.46 -13.71
N ASP A 186 -9.00 12.44 -14.07
CA ASP A 186 -9.96 13.49 -13.74
C ASP A 186 -10.12 13.66 -12.23
N PHE A 187 -9.79 12.65 -11.43
CA PHE A 187 -9.96 12.70 -9.98
C PHE A 187 -8.80 12.17 -9.15
N ARG A 188 -7.77 11.59 -9.76
CA ARG A 188 -6.59 11.10 -9.04
C ARG A 188 -5.96 12.23 -8.23
N GLY A 189 -5.76 11.97 -6.94
CA GLY A 189 -5.11 12.91 -6.03
C GLY A 189 -5.89 14.17 -5.74
N LYS A 190 -7.19 14.29 -6.11
CA LYS A 190 -8.03 15.45 -5.71
C LYS A 190 -8.10 15.64 -4.19
N MET A 191 -7.99 14.55 -3.44
CA MET A 191 -7.98 14.54 -1.98
C MET A 191 -6.58 14.30 -1.39
N SER A 192 -5.51 14.42 -2.19
CA SER A 192 -4.13 14.30 -1.73
C SER A 192 -3.70 15.45 -0.81
N ARG A 193 -2.56 15.32 -0.12
CA ARG A 193 -2.00 16.43 0.67
C ARG A 193 -1.72 17.66 -0.20
N LYS A 194 -1.30 17.43 -1.46
CA LYS A 194 -0.91 18.50 -2.39
C LYS A 194 -2.11 19.33 -2.86
N ASN A 195 -3.25 18.69 -3.08
CA ASN A 195 -4.42 19.33 -3.69
C ASN A 195 -5.59 19.59 -2.73
N SER A 196 -5.63 18.94 -1.56
CA SER A 196 -6.70 19.14 -0.59
C SER A 196 -6.66 20.54 0.01
N SER A 197 -7.82 21.18 0.08
CA SER A 197 -7.99 22.47 0.75
C SER A 197 -7.94 22.36 2.28
N ASP A 198 -8.02 21.15 2.84
CA ASP A 198 -7.87 20.91 4.27
C ASP A 198 -6.40 20.59 4.62
N PRO A 199 -5.65 21.55 5.21
CA PRO A 199 -4.25 21.35 5.56
C PRO A 199 -4.03 20.34 6.70
N TRP A 200 -5.11 19.87 7.33
CA TRP A 200 -5.08 19.00 8.51
C TRP A 200 -5.30 17.52 8.19
N THR A 201 -5.92 17.19 7.05
CA THR A 201 -6.27 15.80 6.67
C THR A 201 -5.09 14.84 6.79
N TYR A 202 -3.87 15.25 6.48
CA TYR A 202 -2.68 14.38 6.53
C TYR A 202 -1.79 14.60 7.77
N LYS A 203 -2.18 15.50 8.68
CA LYS A 203 -1.46 15.79 9.93
C LYS A 203 -2.13 15.05 11.10
N ARG A 204 -1.46 15.02 12.26
CA ARG A 204 -2.04 14.47 13.51
C ARG A 204 -3.21 15.28 14.06
N ALA A 205 -3.52 16.44 13.46
CA ALA A 205 -4.61 17.33 13.87
C ALA A 205 -6.03 16.72 13.72
N GLN A 206 -6.18 15.59 13.02
CA GLN A 206 -7.42 14.81 13.00
C GLN A 206 -7.91 14.46 14.42
N TYR A 207 -6.98 14.16 15.33
CA TYR A 207 -7.31 13.89 16.73
C TYR A 207 -7.93 15.10 17.42
N VAL A 208 -7.38 16.30 17.18
CA VAL A 208 -7.90 17.55 17.73
C VAL A 208 -9.29 17.85 17.19
N GLN A 209 -9.51 17.69 15.88
CA GLN A 209 -10.85 17.86 15.29
C GLN A 209 -11.87 16.88 15.86
N LEU A 210 -11.47 15.64 16.14
CA LEU A 210 -12.35 14.65 16.76
C LEU A 210 -12.75 15.11 18.17
N LEU A 211 -11.79 15.58 18.97
CA LEU A 211 -12.06 16.11 20.31
C LEU A 211 -12.92 17.39 20.31
N MET A 212 -12.84 18.21 19.27
CA MET A 212 -13.64 19.43 19.13
C MET A 212 -15.09 19.17 18.68
N LYS A 213 -15.43 17.93 18.28
CA LYS A 213 -16.81 17.57 17.96
C LYS A 213 -17.57 17.23 19.23
N SER A 214 -18.78 17.77 19.35
CA SER A 214 -19.66 17.57 20.51
C SER A 214 -20.09 16.12 20.76
N ASN A 215 -19.87 15.20 19.81
CA ASN A 215 -20.02 13.76 20.03
C ASN A 215 -19.13 12.93 19.07
N PRO A 216 -17.87 12.64 19.43
CA PRO A 216 -16.89 12.02 18.53
C PRO A 216 -17.17 10.54 18.18
N VAL A 217 -18.02 9.86 18.96
CA VAL A 217 -18.29 8.41 18.84
C VAL A 217 -19.64 8.13 18.16
N ALA A 218 -20.46 9.14 17.88
CA ALA A 218 -21.83 8.98 17.37
C ALA A 218 -21.96 8.45 15.92
N GLY A 219 -20.88 7.97 15.30
CA GLY A 219 -20.87 7.40 13.94
C GLY A 219 -20.15 6.05 13.81
N THR A 220 -19.86 5.36 14.91
CA THR A 220 -19.14 4.07 14.91
C THR A 220 -20.02 2.86 15.26
N ARG A 221 -21.31 2.88 14.86
CA ARG A 221 -22.18 1.69 14.91
C ARG A 221 -22.43 1.17 13.50
#